data_AF-A0A352MG31-F1
#
_entry.id   AF-A0A352MG31-F1
#
_cell.length_a   1.000
_cell.length_b   1.000
_cell.length_c   1.000
_cell.angle_alpha   90.00
_cell.angle_beta   90.00
_cell.angle_gamma   90.00
#
_symmetry.space_group_name_H-M   'P 1'
#
loop_
_entity.id
_entity.type
_entity.pdbx_description
1 polymer ?
#
loop_
_entity_poly.entity_id
_entity_poly.type
_entity_poly.pdbx_seq_one_letter_code
_entity_poly.pdbx_strand_id
1 'polypeptide(L)'
;MRKSISFLTVVVILCYAGSLSGQTTQPITASAVIGTIIKQTASEPVPNTVDVFKAGDPTTPVKGIVTTMFATMDVLKKAVELNCNLIIAHEPLFYNHRDETTQFQNDPVFLEKKKFIDDNKLVVWRFHDYIHRIKPDAID
;
A
#
# COMPACT_ATOMS: atom_id res chain seq x y z
N MET A 1 13.60 70.14 42.89
CA MET A 1 13.02 69.95 41.54
C MET A 1 13.86 68.93 40.78
N ARG A 2 13.47 67.65 40.75
CA ARG A 2 14.14 66.56 40.00
C ARG A 2 13.34 66.32 38.71
N LYS A 3 13.93 66.56 37.55
CA LYS A 3 13.35 66.18 36.24
C LYS A 3 13.76 64.73 35.96
N SER A 4 12.77 63.83 35.88
CA SER A 4 12.97 62.46 35.44
C SER A 4 12.91 62.43 33.91
N ILE A 5 13.94 61.89 33.26
CA ILE A 5 13.98 61.65 31.81
C ILE A 5 13.68 60.17 31.61
N SER A 6 12.54 59.87 30.99
CA SER A 6 12.16 58.51 30.62
C SER A 6 12.65 58.22 29.20
N PHE A 7 13.54 57.23 29.05
CA PHE A 7 13.95 56.70 27.75
C PHE A 7 12.91 55.66 27.30
N LEU A 8 12.22 55.94 26.20
CA LEU A 8 11.29 55.01 25.56
C LEU A 8 12.08 54.17 24.54
N THR A 9 12.39 52.93 24.88
CA THR A 9 13.02 51.98 23.95
C THR A 9 11.96 51.42 23.02
N VAL A 10 12.00 51.78 21.74
CA VAL A 10 11.15 51.19 20.70
C VAL A 10 11.83 49.92 20.19
N VAL A 11 11.21 48.77 20.44
CA VAL A 11 11.64 47.48 19.88
C VAL A 11 10.95 47.30 18.53
N VAL A 12 11.70 47.39 17.44
CA VAL A 12 11.20 47.07 16.09
C VAL A 12 11.32 45.56 15.89
N ILE A 13 10.19 44.85 15.91
CA ILE A 13 10.13 43.43 15.57
C ILE A 13 10.08 43.33 14.05
N LEU A 14 11.20 42.97 13.42
CA LEU A 14 11.21 42.55 12.02
C LEU A 14 10.54 41.17 11.92
N CYS A 15 9.29 41.14 11.43
CA CYS A 15 8.65 39.87 11.07
C CYS A 15 9.32 39.31 9.81
N TYR A 16 10.18 38.32 9.98
CA TYR A 16 10.71 37.52 8.88
C TYR A 16 9.60 36.59 8.38
N ALA A 17 9.05 36.87 7.19
CA ALA A 17 8.17 35.94 6.49
C ALA A 17 9.03 34.82 5.88
N GLY A 18 9.40 33.83 6.70
CA GLY A 18 10.03 32.61 6.22
C GLY A 18 9.02 31.82 5.38
N SER A 19 9.37 31.53 4.12
CA SER A 19 8.60 30.59 3.30
C SER A 19 8.62 29.21 3.97
N LEU A 20 7.49 28.82 4.56
CA LEU A 20 7.26 27.45 5.02
C LEU A 20 7.06 26.57 3.79
N SER A 21 8.13 25.94 3.30
CA SER A 21 7.99 24.81 2.39
C SER A 21 7.34 23.66 3.16
N GLY A 22 6.01 23.54 3.05
CA GLY A 22 5.30 22.35 3.51
C GLY A 22 5.81 21.13 2.75
N GLN A 23 6.29 20.12 3.46
CA GLN A 23 6.78 18.89 2.85
C GLN A 23 5.59 18.17 2.21
N THR A 24 5.45 18.25 0.88
CA THR A 24 4.51 17.41 0.15
C THR A 24 5.03 15.98 0.23
N THR A 25 4.41 15.15 1.07
CA THR A 25 4.69 13.73 1.11
C THR A 25 4.22 13.12 -0.21
N GLN A 26 5.17 12.56 -0.97
CA GLN A 26 4.81 11.79 -2.15
C GLN A 26 3.95 10.60 -1.70
N PRO A 27 2.83 10.29 -2.40
CA PRO A 27 1.99 9.17 -2.02
C PRO A 27 2.79 7.87 -2.01
N ILE A 28 2.61 7.03 -0.98
CA ILE A 28 3.27 5.72 -0.91
C ILE A 28 2.64 4.80 -1.94
N THR A 29 3.47 4.25 -2.83
CA THR A 29 3.03 3.31 -3.87
C THR A 29 2.89 1.90 -3.33
N ALA A 30 2.12 1.05 -4.02
CA ALA A 30 2.01 -0.36 -3.64
C ALA A 30 3.39 -1.07 -3.61
N SER A 31 4.26 -0.81 -4.59
CA SER A 31 5.63 -1.34 -4.61
C SER A 31 6.47 -0.92 -3.41
N ALA A 32 6.33 0.32 -2.92
CA ALA A 32 7.03 0.79 -1.74
C ALA A 32 6.51 0.10 -0.46
N VAL A 33 5.20 -0.14 -0.37
CA VAL A 33 4.60 -0.93 0.73
C VAL A 33 5.14 -2.35 0.72
N ILE A 34 5.09 -3.05 -0.43
CA ILE A 34 5.56 -4.43 -0.53
C ILE A 34 7.06 -4.54 -0.24
N GLY A 35 7.88 -3.62 -0.74
CA GLY A 35 9.30 -3.57 -0.42
C GLY A 35 9.56 -3.41 1.08
N THR A 36 8.73 -2.65 1.79
CA THR A 36 8.79 -2.53 3.25
C THR A 36 8.43 -3.86 3.92
N ILE A 37 7.35 -4.53 3.50
CA ILE A 37 6.91 -5.81 4.05
C ILE A 37 8.00 -6.88 3.89
N ILE A 38 8.53 -7.05 2.68
CA ILE A 38 9.59 -8.03 2.40
C ILE A 38 10.82 -7.74 3.27
N LYS A 39 11.22 -6.47 3.42
CA LYS A 39 12.33 -6.10 4.31
C LYS A 39 12.07 -6.50 5.77
N GLN A 40 10.83 -6.37 6.25
CA GLN A 40 10.46 -6.71 7.63
C GLN A 40 10.42 -8.22 7.90
N THR A 41 10.32 -9.08 6.88
CA THR A 41 10.43 -10.54 7.09
C THR A 41 11.83 -10.98 7.48
N ALA A 42 12.85 -10.12 7.24
CA ALA A 42 14.26 -10.41 7.44
C ALA A 42 14.72 -11.74 6.79
N SER A 43 14.03 -12.15 5.73
CA SER A 43 14.32 -13.39 5.01
C SER A 43 15.29 -13.16 3.86
N GLU A 44 16.12 -14.16 3.58
CA GLU A 44 16.87 -14.23 2.33
C GLU A 44 15.92 -14.26 1.12
N PRO A 45 16.32 -13.74 -0.05
CA PRO A 45 15.50 -13.77 -1.25
C PRO A 45 15.02 -15.20 -1.57
N VAL A 46 13.71 -15.38 -1.76
CA VAL A 46 13.13 -16.68 -2.08
C VAL A 46 13.16 -16.91 -3.60
N PRO A 47 13.90 -17.92 -4.12
CA PRO A 47 13.94 -18.21 -5.55
C PRO A 47 12.57 -18.66 -6.07
N ASN A 48 12.19 -18.20 -7.27
CA ASN A 48 10.93 -18.59 -7.95
C ASN A 48 9.65 -18.38 -7.13
N THR A 49 9.68 -17.41 -6.22
CA THR A 49 8.55 -17.11 -5.32
C THR A 49 7.27 -16.74 -6.07
N VAL A 50 6.14 -17.09 -5.47
CA VAL A 50 4.82 -16.64 -5.93
C VAL A 50 4.42 -15.27 -5.37
N ASP A 51 5.29 -14.64 -4.56
CA ASP A 51 5.07 -13.38 -3.86
C ASP A 51 5.23 -12.17 -4.79
N VAL A 52 4.33 -12.07 -5.77
CA VAL A 52 4.34 -11.08 -6.84
C VAL A 52 2.99 -10.37 -6.97
N PHE A 53 2.98 -9.25 -7.68
CA PHE A 53 1.74 -8.58 -8.04
C PHE A 53 0.97 -9.45 -9.04
N LYS A 54 -0.25 -9.83 -8.67
CA LYS A 54 -1.15 -10.68 -9.47
C LYS A 54 -2.11 -9.86 -10.33
N ALA A 55 -2.37 -8.61 -9.94
CA ALA A 55 -3.16 -7.67 -10.71
C ALA A 55 -2.87 -6.22 -10.28
N GLY A 56 -3.22 -5.27 -11.16
CA GLY A 56 -3.06 -3.83 -10.94
C GLY A 56 -1.64 -3.31 -11.18
N ASP A 57 -1.49 -1.99 -11.04
CA ASP A 57 -0.22 -1.30 -11.25
C ASP A 57 0.52 -1.10 -9.92
N PRO A 58 1.75 -1.65 -9.76
CA PRO A 58 2.55 -1.48 -8.53
C PRO A 58 2.91 -0.03 -8.19
N THR A 59 2.83 0.89 -9.15
CA THR A 59 3.09 2.33 -8.93
C THR A 59 1.87 3.08 -8.39
N THR A 60 0.72 2.41 -8.28
CA THR A 60 -0.54 3.00 -7.77
C THR A 60 -0.34 3.52 -6.34
N PRO A 61 -0.70 4.79 -6.04
CA PRO A 61 -0.81 5.30 -4.69
C PRO A 61 -1.79 4.50 -3.82
N VAL A 62 -1.35 4.08 -2.63
CA VAL A 62 -2.17 3.30 -1.71
C VAL A 62 -3.10 4.22 -0.92
N LYS A 63 -4.41 3.96 -1.02
CA LYS A 63 -5.47 4.62 -0.24
C LYS A 63 -5.78 3.87 1.06
N GLY A 64 -5.65 2.55 1.01
CA GLY A 64 -5.90 1.65 2.12
C GLY A 64 -5.53 0.21 1.76
N ILE A 65 -5.27 -0.61 2.77
CA ILE A 65 -4.76 -1.97 2.64
C ILE A 65 -5.78 -2.93 3.26
N VAL A 66 -6.05 -4.04 2.59
CA VAL A 66 -6.77 -5.20 3.13
C VAL A 66 -5.85 -6.41 3.08
N THR A 67 -5.76 -7.15 4.17
CA THR A 67 -5.10 -8.47 4.23
C THR A 67 -6.17 -9.57 4.26
N THR A 68 -5.92 -10.70 3.60
CA THR A 68 -6.86 -11.83 3.55
C THR A 68 -6.13 -13.13 3.24
N MET A 69 -6.73 -14.27 3.62
CA MET A 69 -6.29 -15.57 3.10
C MET A 69 -6.61 -15.68 1.61
N PHE A 70 -7.86 -15.41 1.22
CA PHE A 70 -8.34 -15.52 -0.16
C PHE A 70 -8.93 -14.19 -0.63
N ALA A 71 -8.52 -13.69 -1.79
CA ALA A 71 -9.11 -12.51 -2.41
C ALA A 71 -10.41 -12.85 -3.16
N THR A 72 -11.44 -13.29 -2.45
CA THR A 72 -12.77 -13.61 -3.04
C THR A 72 -13.48 -12.35 -3.54
N MET A 73 -14.53 -12.50 -4.36
CA MET A 73 -15.32 -11.35 -4.82
C MET A 73 -15.88 -10.51 -3.67
N ASP A 74 -16.29 -11.13 -2.56
CA ASP A 74 -16.82 -10.41 -1.40
C ASP A 74 -15.73 -9.60 -0.69
N VAL A 75 -14.50 -10.14 -0.58
CA VAL A 75 -13.36 -9.39 -0.05
C VAL A 75 -13.02 -8.20 -0.94
N LEU A 76 -13.02 -8.38 -2.26
CA LEU A 76 -12.74 -7.31 -3.22
C LEU A 76 -13.81 -6.20 -3.15
N LYS A 77 -15.09 -6.57 -3.10
CA LYS A 77 -16.21 -5.63 -2.90
C LYS A 77 -16.06 -4.88 -1.59
N LYS A 78 -15.76 -5.60 -0.49
CA LYS A 78 -15.59 -4.99 0.82
C LYS A 78 -14.40 -4.02 0.86
N ALA A 79 -13.30 -4.34 0.19
CA ALA A 79 -12.16 -3.44 0.09
C ALA A 79 -12.53 -2.11 -0.60
N VAL A 80 -13.29 -2.17 -1.69
CA VAL A 80 -13.79 -0.97 -2.38
C VAL A 80 -14.70 -0.14 -1.47
N GLU A 81 -15.64 -0.78 -0.75
CA GLU A 81 -16.51 -0.11 0.23
C GLU A 81 -15.71 0.62 1.33
N LEU A 82 -14.60 0.04 1.76
CA LEU A 82 -13.70 0.62 2.78
C LEU A 82 -12.70 1.63 2.20
N ASN A 83 -12.79 1.96 0.90
CA ASN A 83 -11.85 2.80 0.16
C ASN A 83 -10.39 2.28 0.20
N CYS A 84 -10.20 0.97 0.33
CA CYS A 84 -8.92 0.30 0.17
C CYS A 84 -8.67 -0.07 -1.30
N ASN A 85 -7.41 -0.07 -1.73
CA ASN A 85 -7.03 -0.42 -3.11
C ASN A 85 -5.78 -1.30 -3.22
N LEU A 86 -5.14 -1.65 -2.10
CA LEU A 86 -4.12 -2.69 -2.06
C LEU A 86 -4.66 -3.91 -1.30
N ILE A 87 -4.72 -5.05 -1.98
CA ILE A 87 -5.12 -6.33 -1.42
C ILE A 87 -3.86 -7.19 -1.27
N ILE A 88 -3.60 -7.64 -0.05
CA ILE A 88 -2.53 -8.57 0.27
C ILE A 88 -3.19 -9.91 0.58
N ALA A 89 -3.09 -10.85 -0.35
CA ALA A 89 -3.69 -12.17 -0.24
C ALA A 89 -2.64 -13.25 0.05
N HIS A 90 -2.96 -14.25 0.85
CA HIS A 90 -2.05 -15.39 1.05
C HIS A 90 -2.12 -16.40 -0.12
N GLU A 91 -3.34 -16.75 -0.51
CA GLU A 91 -3.61 -17.76 -1.53
C GLU A 91 -3.72 -17.16 -2.93
N PRO A 92 -3.68 -17.98 -4.00
CA PRO A 92 -3.83 -17.51 -5.37
C PRO A 92 -5.04 -16.59 -5.58
N LEU A 93 -4.88 -15.60 -6.44
CA LEU A 93 -5.97 -14.74 -6.87
C LEU A 93 -6.95 -15.48 -7.79
N PHE A 94 -6.45 -16.40 -8.61
CA PHE A 94 -7.21 -17.19 -9.57
C PHE A 94 -7.08 -18.69 -9.25
N TYR A 95 -7.66 -19.53 -10.11
CA TYR A 95 -8.00 -20.92 -9.78
C TYR A 95 -6.85 -21.92 -9.99
N ASN A 96 -5.60 -21.48 -9.89
CA ASN A 96 -4.41 -22.34 -9.90
C ASN A 96 -3.26 -21.71 -9.13
N HIS A 97 -2.28 -22.54 -8.73
CA HIS A 97 -1.18 -22.12 -7.86
C HIS A 97 -0.35 -20.92 -8.39
N ARG A 98 -0.22 -20.78 -9.71
CA ARG A 98 0.62 -19.72 -10.33
C ARG A 98 -0.17 -18.51 -10.81
N ASP A 99 -1.49 -18.51 -10.69
CA ASP A 99 -2.38 -17.49 -11.24
C ASP A 99 -2.32 -17.40 -12.78
N GLU A 100 -2.05 -18.51 -13.45
CA GLU A 100 -2.04 -18.58 -14.92
C GLU A 100 -3.45 -18.41 -15.48
N THR A 101 -3.64 -17.52 -16.45
CA THR A 101 -4.98 -17.13 -16.92
C THR A 101 -5.34 -17.64 -18.31
N THR A 102 -4.40 -18.27 -19.04
CA THR A 102 -4.59 -18.70 -20.45
C THR A 102 -5.83 -19.58 -20.64
N GLN A 103 -6.11 -20.47 -19.71
CA GLN A 103 -7.25 -21.40 -19.77
C GLN A 103 -8.60 -20.75 -19.38
N PHE A 104 -8.58 -19.54 -18.80
CA PHE A 104 -9.79 -18.88 -18.27
C PHE A 104 -10.27 -17.69 -19.10
N GLN A 105 -9.67 -17.42 -20.26
CA GLN A 105 -9.97 -16.20 -21.04
C GLN A 105 -11.44 -16.04 -21.44
N ASN A 106 -12.19 -17.14 -21.53
CA ASN A 106 -13.63 -17.15 -21.83
C ASN A 106 -14.49 -17.58 -20.63
N ASP A 107 -13.88 -17.79 -19.47
CA ASP A 107 -14.61 -18.20 -18.26
C ASP A 107 -15.29 -16.97 -17.64
N PRO A 108 -16.63 -16.99 -17.45
CA PRO A 108 -17.36 -15.84 -16.96
C PRO A 108 -16.99 -15.43 -15.53
N VAL A 109 -16.59 -16.39 -14.67
CA VAL A 109 -16.22 -16.12 -13.27
C VAL A 109 -14.86 -15.42 -13.23
N PHE A 110 -13.90 -15.88 -14.03
CA PHE A 110 -12.62 -15.19 -14.20
C PHE A 110 -12.80 -13.77 -14.75
N LEU A 111 -13.60 -13.64 -15.82
CA LEU A 111 -13.81 -12.36 -16.48
C LEU A 111 -14.50 -11.34 -15.56
N GLU A 112 -15.52 -11.75 -14.80
CA GLU A 112 -16.17 -10.88 -13.81
C GLU A 112 -15.18 -10.38 -12.76
N LYS A 113 -14.40 -11.31 -12.18
CA LYS A 113 -13.41 -10.97 -11.15
C LYS A 113 -12.34 -10.03 -11.67
N LYS A 114 -11.78 -10.34 -12.85
CA LYS A 114 -10.76 -9.50 -13.49
C LYS A 114 -11.33 -8.11 -13.79
N LYS A 115 -12.52 -8.03 -14.38
CA LYS A 115 -13.20 -6.76 -14.67
C LYS A 115 -13.41 -5.93 -13.41
N PHE A 116 -13.87 -6.55 -12.32
CA PHE A 116 -14.08 -5.86 -11.05
C PHE A 116 -12.79 -5.25 -10.50
N ILE A 117 -11.68 -6.00 -10.55
CA ILE A 117 -10.36 -5.53 -10.14
C ILE A 117 -9.91 -4.33 -10.98
N ASP A 118 -10.04 -4.43 -12.30
CA ASP A 118 -9.62 -3.40 -13.25
C ASP A 118 -10.46 -2.11 -13.10
N ASP A 119 -11.79 -2.23 -13.08
CA ASP A 119 -12.72 -1.09 -12.96
C ASP A 119 -12.47 -0.28 -11.68
N ASN A 120 -12.12 -0.96 -10.58
CA ASN A 120 -11.90 -0.35 -9.28
C ASN A 120 -10.44 0.00 -8.99
N LYS A 121 -9.53 -0.23 -9.96
CA LYS A 121 -8.09 0.02 -9.83
C LYS A 121 -7.49 -0.64 -8.59
N LEU A 122 -7.91 -1.88 -8.32
CA LEU A 122 -7.36 -2.66 -7.23
C LEU A 122 -5.98 -3.21 -7.63
N VAL A 123 -5.05 -3.17 -6.69
CA VAL A 123 -3.75 -3.83 -6.78
C VAL A 123 -3.79 -5.06 -5.89
N VAL A 124 -3.41 -6.22 -6.41
CA VAL A 124 -3.38 -7.46 -5.64
C VAL A 124 -1.95 -7.99 -5.63
N TRP A 125 -1.38 -8.15 -4.43
CA TRP A 125 -0.10 -8.81 -4.22
C TRP A 125 -0.30 -10.07 -3.39
N ARG A 126 0.38 -11.15 -3.76
CA ARG A 126 0.34 -12.40 -3.00
C ARG A 126 1.49 -12.43 -1.98
N PHE A 127 1.19 -12.78 -0.73
CA PHE A 127 2.16 -12.94 0.35
C PHE A 127 2.11 -14.36 0.91
N HIS A 128 2.95 -15.23 0.37
CA HIS A 128 2.89 -16.66 0.66
C HIS A 128 4.25 -17.18 1.12
N ASP A 129 5.30 -17.05 0.32
CA ASP A 129 6.56 -17.70 0.63
C ASP A 129 7.37 -16.95 1.67
N TYR A 130 7.44 -15.62 1.61
CA TYR A 130 8.21 -14.82 2.57
C TYR A 130 7.60 -14.85 3.98
N ILE A 131 6.27 -14.95 4.11
CA ILE A 131 5.61 -14.99 5.42
C ILE A 131 5.93 -16.28 6.19
N HIS A 132 6.03 -17.42 5.48
CA HIS A 132 6.47 -18.70 6.03
C HIS A 132 7.96 -18.76 6.42
N ARG A 133 8.74 -17.72 6.08
CA ARG A 133 10.14 -17.60 6.48
C ARG A 133 10.32 -16.89 7.82
N ILE A 134 9.28 -16.22 8.32
CA ILE A 134 9.29 -15.59 9.63
C ILE A 134 9.42 -16.69 10.70
N LYS A 135 10.10 -16.38 11.81
CA LYS A 135 10.30 -17.29 12.94
C LYS A 135 9.76 -16.68 14.24
N PRO A 136 8.78 -17.30 14.92
CA PRO A 136 8.01 -18.49 14.48
C PRO A 136 7.24 -18.24 13.16
N ASP A 137 6.79 -19.30 12.48
CA ASP A 137 5.98 -19.13 11.27
C ASP A 137 4.78 -18.23 11.59
N ALA A 138 4.54 -17.24 10.73
CA ALA A 138 3.47 -16.28 10.94
C ALA A 138 2.11 -16.79 10.42
N ILE A 139 2.09 -17.96 9.78
CA ILE A 139 0.91 -18.71 9.35
C ILE A 139 1.05 -20.12 9.96
N ASP A 140 0.60 -20.27 11.21
CA ASP A 140 0.64 -21.51 12.01
C ASP A 140 -0.78 -21.90 12.47
#